data_AF-A0A8J4U816-F1
#
_entry.id   AF-A0A8J4U816-F1
#
_cell.length_a   1.000
_cell.length_b   1.000
_cell.length_c   1.000
_cell.angle_alpha   90.00
_cell.angle_beta   90.00
_cell.angle_gamma   90.00
#
_symmetry.space_group_name_H-M   'P 1'
#
loop_
_entity.id
_entity.type
_entity.pdbx_description
1 polymer ?
#
loop_
_entity_poly.entity_id
_entity_poly.type
_entity_poly.pdbx_seq_one_letter_code
_entity_poly.pdbx_strand_id
1 'polypeptide(L)'
;MEHLHLWEVERFSEILFEYMEPRAVIISMPNAEFNPLIPGLTGFRHNDHKFEWTRAQFQLWADGVCRKYAYSVAFTGVGEAPGEIRDVGFCSQIGVFHRVVDLNAQMNNFEQEPIVYKL
;
A
#
# COMPACT_ATOMS: atom_id res chain seq x y z
N MET A 1 -1.13 -4.87 -4.53
CA MET A 1 -2.50 -4.45 -4.10
C MET A 1 -3.41 -4.24 -5.32
N GLU A 2 -2.90 -3.69 -6.40
CA GLU A 2 -3.52 -3.43 -7.70
C GLU A 2 -4.21 -4.63 -8.38
N HIS A 3 -3.89 -5.86 -7.97
CA HIS A 3 -4.55 -7.09 -8.45
C HIS A 3 -5.81 -7.46 -7.65
N LEU A 4 -6.02 -6.82 -6.50
CA LEU A 4 -7.28 -6.94 -5.75
C LEU A 4 -8.35 -6.09 -6.41
N HIS A 5 -9.61 -6.52 -6.35
CA HIS A 5 -10.71 -5.62 -6.64
C HIS A 5 -10.80 -4.51 -5.57
N LEU A 6 -11.29 -3.33 -5.95
CA LEU A 6 -11.39 -2.18 -5.04
C LEU A 6 -12.21 -2.48 -3.77
N TRP A 7 -13.24 -3.34 -3.87
CA TRP A 7 -14.06 -3.76 -2.74
C TRP A 7 -13.33 -4.71 -1.76
N GLU A 8 -12.21 -5.31 -2.18
CA GLU A 8 -11.38 -6.18 -1.32
C GLU A 8 -10.34 -5.38 -0.52
N VAL A 9 -10.05 -4.13 -0.91
CA VAL A 9 -8.97 -3.32 -0.32
C VAL A 9 -9.25 -3.01 1.15
N GLU A 10 -10.49 -2.76 1.53
CA GLU A 10 -10.87 -2.54 2.94
C GLU A 10 -10.58 -3.79 3.77
N ARG A 11 -11.05 -4.96 3.31
CA ARG A 11 -10.81 -6.23 4.01
C ARG A 11 -9.33 -6.60 4.08
N PHE A 12 -8.59 -6.35 3.01
CA PHE A 12 -7.12 -6.49 2.99
C PHE A 12 -6.47 -5.63 4.08
N SER A 13 -6.91 -4.38 4.21
CA SER A 13 -6.37 -3.43 5.18
C SER A 13 -6.67 -3.87 6.61
N GLU A 14 -7.89 -4.32 6.90
CA GLU A 14 -8.26 -4.87 8.22
C GLU A 14 -7.41 -6.09 8.58
N ILE A 15 -7.33 -7.08 7.69
CA ILE A 15 -6.56 -8.31 7.98
C ILE A 15 -5.10 -7.96 8.25
N LEU A 16 -4.50 -7.10 7.43
CA LEU A 16 -3.08 -6.78 7.53
C LEU A 16 -2.76 -5.90 8.75
N PHE A 17 -3.52 -4.84 8.99
CA PHE A 17 -3.15 -3.82 9.97
C PHE A 17 -3.82 -4.00 11.35
N GLU A 18 -4.96 -4.68 11.43
CA GLU A 18 -5.70 -4.92 12.69
C GLU A 18 -5.57 -6.36 13.19
N TYR A 19 -5.65 -7.37 12.30
CA TYR A 19 -5.57 -8.76 12.72
C TYR A 19 -4.13 -9.27 12.82
N MET A 20 -3.33 -9.06 11.78
CA MET A 20 -1.93 -9.51 11.76
C MET A 20 -0.98 -8.59 12.54
N GLU A 21 -1.32 -7.31 12.65
CA GLU A 21 -0.57 -6.25 13.36
C GLU A 21 0.97 -6.30 13.24
N PRO A 22 1.56 -6.44 12.04
CA PRO A 22 3.00 -6.54 11.89
C PRO A 22 3.71 -5.25 12.34
N ARG A 23 4.94 -5.38 12.84
CA ARG A 23 5.74 -4.19 13.25
C ARG A 23 6.04 -3.24 12.09
N ALA A 24 6.18 -3.78 10.88
CA ALA A 24 6.45 -3.02 9.67
C ALA A 24 5.71 -3.65 8.48
N VAL A 25 5.23 -2.79 7.57
CA VAL A 25 4.60 -3.19 6.31
C VAL A 25 5.21 -2.37 5.19
N ILE A 26 5.52 -2.99 4.06
CA ILE A 26 5.93 -2.30 2.84
C ILE A 26 4.91 -2.64 1.76
N ILE A 27 4.24 -1.62 1.23
CA ILE A 27 3.31 -1.77 0.11
C ILE A 27 3.84 -0.95 -1.05
N SER A 28 4.10 -1.63 -2.16
CA SER A 28 4.40 -1.00 -3.44
C SER A 28 3.23 -1.14 -4.39
N MET A 29 3.02 -0.16 -5.25
CA MET A 29 2.10 -0.27 -6.39
C MET A 29 2.51 0.68 -7.53
N PRO A 30 2.00 0.47 -8.77
CA PRO A 30 2.17 1.43 -9.84
C PRO A 30 1.66 2.83 -9.47
N ASN A 31 2.35 3.87 -9.93
CA ASN A 31 1.86 5.24 -9.91
C ASN A 31 1.23 5.59 -11.28
N ALA A 32 -0.09 5.72 -11.33
CA ALA A 32 -0.81 6.01 -12.56
C ALA A 32 -0.36 7.34 -13.23
N GLU A 33 0.12 8.30 -12.45
CA GLU A 33 0.61 9.59 -12.97
C GLU A 33 1.89 9.44 -13.82
N PHE A 34 2.62 8.33 -13.66
CA PHE A 34 3.82 8.03 -14.44
C PHE A 34 3.50 7.34 -15.77
N ASN A 35 2.31 6.76 -15.93
CA ASN A 35 1.94 6.01 -17.14
C ASN A 35 2.12 6.77 -18.46
N PRO A 36 1.83 8.09 -18.55
CA PRO A 36 2.05 8.86 -19.77
C PRO A 36 3.51 8.86 -20.26
N LEU A 37 4.49 8.54 -19.39
CA LEU A 37 5.90 8.46 -19.75
C LEU A 37 6.32 7.10 -20.32
N ILE A 38 5.45 6.08 -20.28
CA ILE A 38 5.76 4.72 -20.73
C ILE A 38 5.38 4.60 -22.22
N PRO A 39 6.36 4.44 -23.14
CA PRO A 39 6.08 4.42 -24.57
C PRO A 39 5.14 3.28 -24.97
N GLY A 40 4.10 3.60 -25.73
CA GLY A 40 3.15 2.61 -26.27
C GLY A 40 2.17 2.03 -25.24
N LEU A 41 2.17 2.50 -24.00
CA LEU A 41 1.21 2.06 -22.99
C LEU A 41 -0.19 2.66 -23.26
N THR A 42 -1.21 1.80 -23.25
CA THR A 42 -2.62 2.21 -23.27
C THR A 42 -3.35 1.54 -22.13
N GLY A 43 -4.01 2.32 -21.27
CA GLY A 43 -4.69 1.80 -20.08
C GLY A 43 -3.73 1.48 -18.93
N PHE A 44 -3.94 0.36 -18.26
CA PHE A 44 -3.09 -0.12 -17.17
C PHE A 44 -1.84 -0.83 -17.69
N ARG A 45 -0.77 -0.80 -16.88
CA ARG A 45 0.54 -1.42 -17.18
C ARG A 45 0.47 -2.94 -17.33
N HIS A 46 -0.55 -3.56 -16.76
CA HIS A 46 -0.81 -4.99 -16.88
C HIS A 46 -2.31 -5.24 -17.03
N ASN A 47 -2.68 -6.24 -17.84
CA ASN A 47 -4.08 -6.55 -18.14
C ASN A 47 -4.87 -7.04 -16.91
N ASP A 48 -4.17 -7.62 -15.94
CA ASP A 48 -4.78 -8.13 -14.71
C ASP A 48 -4.91 -7.08 -13.59
N HIS A 49 -4.35 -5.87 -13.76
CA HIS A 49 -4.57 -4.79 -12.79
C HIS A 49 -6.06 -4.43 -12.76
N LYS A 50 -6.63 -4.35 -11.56
CA LYS A 50 -8.02 -3.93 -11.34
C LYS A 50 -8.12 -2.41 -11.18
N PHE A 51 -7.04 -1.77 -10.73
CA PHE A 51 -6.88 -0.33 -10.63
C PHE A 51 -5.40 0.06 -10.61
N GLU A 52 -5.10 1.30 -10.96
CA GLU A 52 -3.80 1.92 -10.71
C GLU A 52 -4.05 3.29 -10.08
N TRP A 53 -3.49 3.52 -8.90
CA TRP A 53 -3.73 4.76 -8.15
C TRP A 53 -2.74 5.86 -8.52
N THR A 54 -3.23 7.09 -8.47
CA THR A 54 -2.39 8.29 -8.38
C THR A 54 -1.69 8.36 -7.03
N ARG A 55 -0.72 9.26 -6.88
CA ARG A 55 -0.05 9.50 -5.59
C ARG A 55 -1.05 9.95 -4.53
N ALA A 56 -1.96 10.85 -4.90
CA ALA A 56 -2.99 11.35 -4.00
C ALA A 56 -3.95 10.24 -3.52
N GLN A 57 -4.35 9.32 -4.40
CA GLN A 57 -5.21 8.20 -4.03
C GLN A 57 -4.51 7.23 -3.08
N PHE A 58 -3.25 6.90 -3.36
CA PHE A 58 -2.45 6.03 -2.49
C PHE A 58 -2.20 6.64 -1.12
N GLN A 59 -1.83 7.93 -1.06
CA GLN A 59 -1.62 8.67 0.18
C GLN A 59 -2.91 8.76 1.00
N LEU A 60 -4.04 9.08 0.35
CA LEU A 60 -5.34 9.17 1.04
C LEU A 60 -5.72 7.84 1.71
N TRP A 61 -5.56 6.72 1.00
CA TRP A 61 -5.79 5.39 1.55
C TRP A 61 -4.81 5.08 2.70
N ALA A 62 -3.52 5.30 2.49
CA ALA A 62 -2.48 5.00 3.47
C ALA A 62 -2.63 5.82 4.76
N ASP A 63 -2.97 7.10 4.65
CA ASP A 63 -3.25 7.96 5.79
C ASP A 63 -4.52 7.52 6.53
N GLY A 64 -5.52 7.03 5.79
CA GLY A 64 -6.73 6.43 6.36
C GLY A 64 -6.41 5.18 7.20
N VAL A 65 -5.58 4.28 6.68
CA VAL A 65 -5.06 3.10 7.39
C VAL A 65 -4.31 3.53 8.65
N CYS A 66 -3.40 4.50 8.55
CA CYS A 66 -2.62 4.98 9.69
C CYS A 66 -3.50 5.53 10.82
N ARG A 67 -4.53 6.33 10.47
CA ARG A 67 -5.49 6.87 11.44
C ARG A 67 -6.35 5.78 12.09
N LYS A 68 -6.70 4.72 11.36
CA LYS A 68 -7.60 3.66 11.85
C LYS A 68 -6.87 2.65 12.75
N TYR A 69 -5.62 2.30 12.43
CA TYR A 69 -4.93 1.15 13.05
C TYR A 69 -3.64 1.48 13.80
N ALA A 70 -3.38 2.75 14.13
CA ALA A 70 -2.18 3.18 14.86
C ALA A 70 -0.85 2.84 14.15
N TYR A 71 -0.75 3.21 12.87
CA TYR A 71 0.50 3.17 12.10
C TYR A 71 0.95 4.58 11.75
N SER A 72 2.23 4.71 11.43
CA SER A 72 2.80 5.85 10.70
C SER A 72 3.25 5.36 9.33
N VAL A 73 3.24 6.24 8.33
CA VAL A 73 3.68 5.92 6.97
C VAL A 73 4.71 6.93 6.47
N ALA A 74 5.74 6.42 5.81
CA ALA A 74 6.66 7.21 5.00
C ALA A 74 6.47 6.84 3.52
N PHE A 75 6.33 7.85 2.66
CA PHE A 75 6.17 7.66 1.22
C PHE A 75 7.51 7.76 0.50
N THR A 76 7.77 6.79 -0.37
CA THR A 76 8.94 6.75 -1.25
C THR A 76 8.55 6.07 -2.56
N GLY A 77 9.53 5.70 -3.39
CA GLY A 77 9.29 4.96 -4.61
C GLY A 77 10.57 4.61 -5.35
N VAL A 78 10.40 4.00 -6.52
CA VAL A 78 11.51 3.63 -7.42
C VAL A 78 11.18 4.01 -8.86
N GLY A 79 12.22 4.29 -9.65
CA GLY A 79 12.12 4.72 -11.03
C GLY A 79 11.77 6.20 -11.13
N GLU A 80 12.77 7.07 -11.00
CA GLU A 80 12.59 8.50 -11.23
C GLU A 80 12.25 8.77 -12.70
N ALA A 81 11.45 9.81 -12.93
CA ALA A 81 11.13 10.24 -14.28
C ALA A 81 12.40 10.77 -14.98
N PRO A 82 12.57 10.48 -16.29
CA PRO A 82 13.75 10.92 -17.02
C PRO A 82 13.76 12.44 -17.24
N GLY A 83 14.95 13.04 -17.16
CA GLY A 83 15.18 14.45 -17.54
C GLY A 83 14.62 15.47 -16.53
N GLU A 84 13.98 16.51 -17.05
CA GLU A 84 13.44 17.62 -16.25
C GLU A 84 12.00 17.40 -15.78
N ILE A 85 11.33 16.32 -16.23
CA ILE A 85 9.97 15.98 -15.81
C ILE A 85 10.05 15.43 -14.39
N ARG A 86 9.78 16.27 -13.39
CA ARG A 86 9.81 15.86 -11.97
C ARG A 86 8.43 15.75 -11.33
N ASP A 87 7.41 16.31 -11.98
CA ASP A 87 6.11 16.52 -11.34
C ASP A 87 5.25 15.25 -11.25
N VAL A 88 5.62 14.15 -11.92
CA VAL A 88 4.85 12.89 -11.87
C VAL A 88 5.25 11.95 -10.72
N GLY A 89 6.37 12.22 -10.04
CA GLY A 89 6.92 11.35 -8.99
C GLY A 89 7.57 10.06 -9.52
N PHE A 90 7.64 9.03 -8.65
CA PHE A 90 8.24 7.74 -8.99
C PHE A 90 7.34 6.88 -9.88
N CYS A 91 7.95 6.00 -10.68
CA CYS A 91 7.27 5.00 -11.51
C CYS A 91 6.45 4.02 -10.67
N SER A 92 7.04 3.54 -9.57
CA SER A 92 6.36 2.77 -8.54
C SER A 92 6.39 3.57 -7.23
N GLN A 93 5.23 3.73 -6.62
CA GLN A 93 5.07 4.38 -5.31
C GLN A 93 5.08 3.33 -4.21
N ILE A 94 5.68 3.67 -3.07
CA ILE A 94 5.90 2.78 -1.93
C ILE A 94 5.48 3.50 -0.65
N GLY A 95 4.65 2.82 0.16
CA GLY A 95 4.34 3.21 1.53
C GLY A 95 5.06 2.27 2.49
N VAL A 96 5.90 2.84 3.36
CA VAL A 96 6.58 2.11 4.43
C VAL A 96 5.86 2.44 5.73
N PHE A 97 5.12 1.48 6.25
CA PHE A 97 4.32 1.62 7.46
C PHE A 97 5.07 1.05 8.66
N HIS A 98 5.05 1.77 9.77
CA HIS A 98 5.54 1.30 11.05
C HIS A 98 4.44 1.41 12.10
N ARG A 99 4.23 0.31 12.84
CA ARG A 99 3.29 0.30 13.95
C ARG A 99 3.74 1.31 15.00
N VAL A 100 2.85 2.22 15.38
CA VAL A 100 3.11 3.16 16.47
C VAL A 100 2.97 2.37 17.77
N VAL A 101 4.11 1.98 18.34
CA VAL A 101 4.13 1.21 19.59
C VAL A 101 3.71 2.11 20.74
N ASP A 102 2.58 1.78 21.36
CA ASP A 102 2.27 2.27 22.69
C ASP A 102 3.12 1.50 23.71
N LEU A 103 4.07 2.18 24.36
CA LEU A 103 4.98 1.57 25.35
C LEU A 103 4.24 1.01 26.59
N ASN A 104 2.94 1.29 26.71
CA ASN A 104 2.08 0.88 27.83
C ASN A 104 1.06 -0.21 27.46
N ALA A 105 1.03 -0.69 26.21
CA ALA A 105 0.11 -1.74 25.80
C ALA A 105 0.54 -3.09 26.41
N GLN A 106 -0.21 -3.57 27.41
CA GLN A 106 -0.07 -4.94 27.91
C GLN A 106 -0.41 -5.92 26.78
N MET A 107 0.51 -6.85 26.52
CA MET A 107 0.27 -8.00 25.65
C MET A 107 -0.79 -8.88 26.32
N ASN A 108 -2.03 -8.87 25.83
CA ASN A 108 -3.06 -9.78 26.31
C ASN A 108 -3.59 -10.68 25.18
N ASN A 109 -3.63 -11.96 25.56
CA ASN A 109 -4.40 -13.09 25.05
C ASN A 109 -4.16 -13.56 23.61
N PHE A 110 -3.37 -14.63 23.52
CA PHE A 110 -3.36 -15.56 22.40
C PHE A 110 -4.74 -16.26 22.31
N GLU A 111 -5.63 -15.74 21.47
CA GLU A 111 -6.64 -16.60 20.86
C GLU A 111 -5.96 -17.54 19.85
N GLN A 112 -6.48 -18.75 19.71
CA GLN A 112 -5.91 -19.81 18.90
C GLN A 112 -5.92 -19.39 17.42
N GLU A 113 -4.74 -19.26 16.79
CA GLU A 113 -4.65 -18.91 15.37
C GLU A 113 -5.40 -19.95 14.51
N PRO A 114 -6.38 -19.53 13.68
CA PRO A 114 -7.04 -20.44 12.76
C PRO A 114 -6.04 -20.89 11.69
N ILE A 115 -5.94 -22.20 11.48
CA ILE A 115 -5.14 -22.77 10.38
C ILE A 115 -5.95 -22.61 9.09
N VAL A 116 -5.74 -21.49 8.40
CA VAL A 116 -6.44 -21.17 7.13
C VAL A 116 -5.58 -21.50 5.91
N TYR A 117 -4.26 -21.47 6.04
CA TYR A 117 -3.35 -21.70 4.92
C TYR A 117 -3.06 -23.19 4.72
N LYS A 118 -3.22 -23.67 3.49
CA LYS A 118 -2.58 -24.92 3.03
C LYS A 118 -1.29 -24.51 2.32
N LEU A 119 -0.15 -24.81 2.95
CA LEU A 119 1.17 -24.67 2.35
C LEU A 119 1.49 -25.88 1.45
#